data_AF-A0A453RL73-F1
#
_entry.id   AF-A0A453RL73-F1
#
_cell.length_a   1.000
_cell.length_b   1.000
_cell.length_c   1.000
_cell.angle_alpha   90.00
_cell.angle_beta   90.00
_cell.angle_gamma   90.00
#
_symmetry.space_group_name_H-M   'P 1'
#
loop_
_entity.id
_entity.type
_entity.pdbx_description
1 polymer ?
#
loop_
_entity_poly.entity_id
_entity_poly.type
_entity_poly.pdbx_seq_one_letter_code
_entity_poly.pdbx_strand_id
1 'polypeptide(L)'
;MEQARFAHLCTVMSGMHHRRAGYPFGSLVDFANDSMGHPIFSLSPLAIHTRNLLSDPRCTLVVQVPGWSGLSNARVTIFGDVYPLSAEQQEWAHKQYVAKHQQWASQQWGNFYYYRMQNISDIYFIGGFGTVAWVDVKQYETIQPDKIAVDGGEQSLKELNAIFSKPLREFMSAEGEVDDAALISVDSKGIDIRVRQGAQFNIQRLAFDVPYKVETLEEAKRALHKIIKTSSK
;
A
#
# COMPACT_ATOMS: atom_id res chain seq x y z
N MET A 1 2.46 0.51 1.95
CA MET A 1 3.70 0.69 1.16
C MET A 1 4.09 -0.61 0.47
N GLU A 2 4.29 -1.70 1.21
CA GLU A 2 4.67 -3.02 0.65
C GLU A 2 3.72 -3.53 -0.46
N GLN A 3 2.41 -3.45 -0.23
CA GLN A 3 1.42 -4.01 -1.16
C GLN A 3 1.27 -3.22 -2.48
N ALA A 4 1.59 -1.92 -2.48
CA ALA A 4 1.38 -1.07 -3.64
C ALA A 4 2.63 -1.03 -4.53
N ARG A 5 2.44 -1.23 -5.83
CA ARG A 5 3.51 -1.16 -6.85
C ARG A 5 3.59 0.19 -7.56
N PHE A 6 2.45 0.89 -7.60
CA PHE A 6 2.27 2.16 -8.30
C PHE A 6 1.85 3.24 -7.32
N ALA A 7 2.20 4.48 -7.63
CA ALA A 7 1.86 5.64 -6.83
C ALA A 7 1.75 6.90 -7.71
N HIS A 8 1.07 7.92 -7.19
CA HIS A 8 1.07 9.24 -7.81
C HIS A 8 2.14 10.11 -7.19
N LEU A 9 3.16 10.45 -7.99
CA LEU A 9 4.20 11.39 -7.62
C LEU A 9 3.79 12.80 -8.06
N CYS A 10 3.71 13.73 -7.11
CA CYS A 10 3.44 15.13 -7.36
C CYS A 10 4.74 15.93 -7.20
N THR A 11 5.14 16.63 -8.26
CA THR A 11 6.33 17.49 -8.31
C THR A 11 5.94 18.91 -8.70
N VAL A 12 6.85 19.88 -8.59
CA VAL A 12 6.63 21.24 -9.08
C VAL A 12 7.22 21.38 -10.48
N MET A 13 6.44 21.86 -11.44
CA MET A 13 6.91 22.11 -12.81
C MET A 13 8.11 23.06 -12.80
N SER A 14 9.23 22.61 -13.34
CA SER A 14 10.42 23.42 -13.53
C SER A 14 10.28 24.42 -14.69
N GLY A 15 10.96 25.55 -14.59
CA GLY A 15 11.02 26.55 -15.66
C GLY A 15 11.95 26.19 -16.82
N MET A 16 12.79 25.16 -16.67
CA MET A 16 13.81 24.81 -17.68
C MET A 16 13.21 24.39 -19.04
N HIS A 17 11.98 23.86 -19.08
CA HIS A 17 11.46 23.24 -20.31
C HIS A 17 9.97 23.44 -20.58
N HIS A 18 9.26 24.25 -19.78
CA HIS A 18 7.83 24.44 -19.98
C HIS A 18 7.31 25.77 -19.42
N ARG A 19 6.38 26.41 -20.14
CA ARG A 19 5.72 27.67 -19.74
C ARG A 19 4.84 27.60 -18.48
N ARG A 20 4.74 26.44 -17.83
CA ARG A 20 3.88 26.20 -16.66
C ARG A 20 4.71 26.06 -15.37
N ALA A 21 5.85 26.74 -15.30
CA ALA A 21 6.70 26.74 -14.12
C ALA A 21 5.87 27.06 -12.86
N GLY A 22 6.12 26.35 -11.76
CA GLY A 22 5.43 26.53 -10.49
C GLY A 22 4.08 25.80 -10.35
N TYR A 23 3.51 25.24 -11.42
CA TYR A 23 2.30 24.40 -11.30
C TYR A 23 2.64 23.04 -10.65
N PRO A 24 1.77 22.49 -9.78
CA PRO A 24 1.90 21.11 -9.35
C PRO A 24 1.67 20.16 -10.53
N PHE A 25 2.47 19.11 -10.61
CA PHE A 25 2.44 18.12 -11.67
C PHE A 25 2.39 16.72 -11.09
N GLY A 26 1.24 16.04 -11.26
CA GLY A 26 1.06 14.66 -10.90
C GLY A 26 1.46 13.71 -12.04
N SER A 27 2.20 12.67 -11.71
CA SER A 27 2.52 11.57 -12.62
C SER A 27 2.35 10.23 -11.93
N LEU A 28 1.89 9.22 -12.67
CA LEU A 28 1.92 7.84 -12.21
C LEU A 28 3.38 7.34 -12.29
N VAL A 29 3.87 6.77 -11.19
CA VAL A 29 5.20 6.18 -11.11
C VAL A 29 5.13 4.80 -10.48
N ASP A 30 6.05 3.96 -10.90
CA ASP A 30 6.38 2.71 -10.24
C ASP A 30 7.38 3.01 -9.13
N PHE A 31 7.27 2.31 -8.01
CA PHE A 31 8.21 2.48 -6.91
C PHE A 31 8.47 1.17 -6.18
N ALA A 32 9.61 1.10 -5.53
CA ALA A 32 9.90 0.15 -4.46
C ALA A 32 10.18 0.91 -3.17
N ASN A 33 10.41 0.20 -2.07
CA ASN A 33 10.81 0.82 -0.82
C ASN A 33 12.04 0.10 -0.28
N ASP A 34 12.87 0.84 0.46
CA ASP A 34 13.92 0.21 1.25
C ASP A 34 13.36 -0.36 2.56
N SER A 35 14.26 -0.89 3.39
CA SER A 35 13.94 -1.48 4.69
C SER A 35 13.39 -0.50 5.72
N MET A 36 13.56 0.80 5.53
CA MET A 36 12.98 1.87 6.37
C MET A 36 11.67 2.41 5.77
N GLY A 37 11.23 1.87 4.64
CA GLY A 37 10.02 2.29 3.96
C GLY A 37 10.19 3.45 2.98
N HIS A 38 11.40 4.00 2.81
CA HIS A 38 11.60 5.13 1.90
C HIS A 38 11.41 4.70 0.44
N PRO A 39 10.59 5.44 -0.32
CA PRO A 39 10.39 5.16 -1.74
C PRO A 39 11.68 5.25 -2.57
N ILE A 40 11.90 4.23 -3.40
CA ILE A 40 12.92 4.14 -4.45
C ILE A 40 12.20 4.13 -5.80
N PHE A 41 12.65 4.97 -6.71
CA PHE A 41 12.07 5.13 -8.04
C PHE A 41 13.09 4.78 -9.12
N SER A 42 12.62 4.21 -10.23
CA SER A 42 13.39 4.07 -11.47
C SER A 42 12.91 5.12 -12.45
N LEU A 43 13.68 6.20 -12.65
CA LEU A 43 13.21 7.37 -13.41
C LEU A 43 14.03 7.59 -14.68
N SER A 44 13.34 7.90 -15.78
CA SER A 44 13.98 8.28 -17.03
C SER A 44 14.43 9.74 -16.97
N PRO A 45 15.65 10.09 -17.42
CA PRO A 45 16.09 11.48 -17.55
C PRO A 45 15.20 12.35 -18.47
N LEU A 46 14.43 11.70 -19.36
CA LEU A 46 13.55 12.39 -20.29
C LEU A 46 12.19 12.75 -19.68
N ALA A 47 11.80 12.11 -18.58
CA ALA A 47 10.50 12.33 -17.97
C ALA A 47 10.42 13.70 -17.27
N ILE A 48 9.24 14.33 -17.35
CA ILE A 48 8.99 15.65 -16.77
C ILE A 48 9.20 15.65 -15.26
N HIS A 49 8.70 14.63 -14.54
CA HIS A 49 8.90 14.53 -13.10
C HIS A 49 10.38 14.45 -12.71
N THR A 50 11.24 13.81 -13.52
CA THR A 50 12.68 13.70 -13.23
C THR A 50 13.34 15.08 -13.33
N ARG A 51 13.02 15.83 -14.39
CA ARG A 51 13.54 17.19 -14.58
C ARG A 51 13.03 18.14 -13.50
N ASN A 52 11.78 17.98 -13.08
CA ASN A 52 11.21 18.72 -11.97
C ASN A 52 11.98 18.43 -10.67
N LEU A 53 12.22 17.16 -10.33
CA LEU A 53 12.99 16.75 -9.14
C LEU A 53 14.43 17.26 -9.15
N LEU A 54 15.09 17.29 -10.31
CA LEU A 54 16.44 17.85 -10.45
C LEU A 54 16.48 19.36 -10.20
N SER A 55 15.35 20.07 -10.41
CA SER A 55 15.23 21.51 -10.17
C SER A 55 14.73 21.83 -8.75
N ASP A 56 13.81 21.04 -8.22
CA ASP A 56 13.26 21.14 -6.87
C ASP A 56 12.96 19.72 -6.36
N PRO A 57 13.73 19.20 -5.37
CA PRO A 57 13.60 17.82 -4.93
C PRO A 57 12.33 17.57 -4.12
N ARG A 58 11.63 18.64 -3.66
CA ARG A 58 10.43 18.53 -2.84
C ARG A 58 9.29 17.94 -3.64
N CYS A 59 8.69 16.89 -3.11
CA CYS A 59 7.57 16.22 -3.75
C CYS A 59 6.65 15.56 -2.72
N THR A 60 5.50 15.09 -3.20
CA THR A 60 4.66 14.19 -2.42
C THR A 60 4.40 12.91 -3.20
N LEU A 61 4.37 11.79 -2.50
CA LEU A 61 3.98 10.51 -3.05
C LEU A 61 2.63 10.07 -2.45
N VAL A 62 1.62 9.92 -3.29
CA VAL A 62 0.31 9.39 -2.89
C VAL A 62 0.25 7.90 -3.25
N VAL A 63 0.15 7.06 -2.23
CA VAL A 63 0.08 5.60 -2.37
C VAL A 63 -1.28 5.14 -1.90
N GLN A 64 -1.95 4.33 -2.72
CA GLN A 64 -3.25 3.74 -2.41
C GLN A 64 -3.11 2.22 -2.28
N VAL A 65 -3.92 1.62 -1.41
CA VAL A 65 -4.00 0.16 -1.35
C VAL A 65 -4.60 -0.36 -2.67
N PRO A 66 -3.98 -1.36 -3.33
CA PRO A 66 -4.50 -1.89 -4.58
C PRO A 66 -5.84 -2.62 -4.39
N GLY A 67 -6.60 -2.77 -5.48
CA GLY A 67 -7.82 -3.58 -5.50
C GLY A 67 -9.11 -2.84 -5.12
N TRP A 68 -9.04 -1.56 -4.75
CA TRP A 68 -10.22 -0.73 -4.48
C TRP A 68 -10.13 0.68 -5.07
N SER A 69 -11.30 1.29 -5.27
CA SER A 69 -11.40 2.68 -5.73
C SER A 69 -12.42 3.46 -4.88
N GLY A 70 -12.29 4.79 -4.87
CA GLY A 70 -13.17 5.69 -4.13
C GLY A 70 -12.60 6.19 -2.80
N LEU A 71 -13.38 7.04 -2.13
CA LEU A 71 -12.94 7.76 -0.91
C LEU A 71 -12.72 6.83 0.30
N SER A 72 -13.35 5.65 0.28
CA SER A 72 -13.21 4.61 1.31
C SER A 72 -11.89 3.86 1.22
N ASN A 73 -11.13 4.01 0.13
CA ASN A 73 -9.86 3.31 -0.02
C ASN A 73 -8.79 3.94 0.86
N ALA A 74 -8.03 3.08 1.55
CA ALA A 74 -6.91 3.50 2.36
C ALA A 74 -5.80 4.07 1.48
N ARG A 75 -5.24 5.20 1.91
CA ARG A 75 -4.19 5.90 1.20
C ARG A 75 -3.27 6.62 2.15
N VAL A 76 -2.03 6.81 1.72
CA VAL A 76 -1.04 7.60 2.42
C VAL A 76 -0.46 8.63 1.47
N THR A 77 -0.22 9.84 1.96
CA THR A 77 0.55 10.88 1.29
C THR A 77 1.85 11.06 2.07
N ILE A 78 2.97 10.80 1.42
CA ILE A 78 4.31 10.95 1.99
C ILE A 78 4.92 12.22 1.41
N PHE A 79 5.37 13.11 2.28
CA PHE A 79 6.04 14.35 1.93
C PHE A 79 7.54 14.13 2.06
N GLY A 80 8.33 14.60 1.10
CA GLY A 80 9.77 14.41 1.19
C GLY A 80 10.56 14.96 0.02
N ASP A 81 11.86 14.72 0.08
CA ASP A 81 12.83 15.17 -0.91
C ASP A 81 13.40 13.98 -1.67
N VAL A 82 13.32 13.99 -3.00
CA VAL A 82 13.83 12.90 -3.84
C VAL A 82 15.11 13.33 -4.55
N TYR A 83 16.16 12.51 -4.40
CA TYR A 83 17.47 12.75 -5.01
C TYR A 83 17.92 11.54 -5.82
N PRO A 84 18.76 11.75 -6.86
CA PRO A 84 19.43 10.65 -7.54
C PRO A 84 20.35 9.92 -6.55
N LEU A 85 20.31 8.60 -6.56
CA LEU A 85 21.24 7.79 -5.79
C LEU A 85 22.64 7.85 -6.41
N SER A 86 23.68 7.73 -5.59
CA SER A 86 25.06 7.68 -6.07
C SER A 86 25.28 6.46 -6.97
N ALA A 87 26.35 6.47 -7.77
CA ALA A 87 26.70 5.35 -8.65
C ALA A 87 26.84 4.03 -7.88
N GLU A 88 27.40 4.08 -6.67
CA GLU A 88 27.60 2.93 -5.77
C GLU A 88 26.28 2.35 -5.24
N GLN A 89 25.24 3.18 -5.14
CA GLN A 89 23.93 2.78 -4.61
C GLN A 89 22.98 2.25 -5.70
N GLN A 90 23.30 2.41 -6.98
CA GLN A 90 22.43 2.00 -8.10
C GLN A 90 22.15 0.49 -8.09
N GLU A 91 23.17 -0.34 -7.85
CA GLU A 91 23.01 -1.80 -7.83
C GLU A 91 22.14 -2.27 -6.65
N TRP A 92 22.32 -1.64 -5.49
CA TRP A 92 21.50 -1.92 -4.31
C TRP A 92 20.03 -1.56 -4.58
N ALA A 93 19.76 -0.38 -5.14
CA ALA A 93 18.42 0.06 -5.46
C ALA A 93 17.76 -0.83 -6.52
N HIS A 94 18.54 -1.29 -7.51
CA HIS A 94 18.07 -2.26 -8.50
C HIS A 94 17.55 -3.54 -7.85
N LYS A 95 18.26 -4.09 -6.85
CA LYS A 95 17.84 -5.29 -6.12
C LYS A 95 16.50 -5.08 -5.40
N GLN A 96 16.32 -3.95 -4.71
CA GLN A 96 15.04 -3.62 -4.05
C GLN A 96 13.91 -3.50 -5.07
N TYR A 97 14.20 -2.83 -6.19
CA TYR A 97 13.21 -2.59 -7.24
C TYR A 97 12.76 -3.89 -7.91
N VAL A 98 13.71 -4.74 -8.32
CA VAL A 98 13.43 -6.06 -8.91
C VAL A 98 12.71 -6.98 -7.95
N ALA A 99 13.05 -6.96 -6.65
CA ALA A 99 12.38 -7.77 -5.64
C ALA A 99 10.87 -7.46 -5.56
N LYS A 100 10.48 -6.19 -5.72
CA LYS A 100 9.07 -5.77 -5.74
C LYS A 100 8.40 -5.96 -7.11
N HIS A 101 9.17 -5.81 -8.17
CA HIS A 101 8.72 -5.79 -9.57
C HIS A 101 9.16 -7.03 -10.36
N GLN A 102 9.14 -8.22 -9.74
CA GLN A 102 9.66 -9.47 -10.32
C GLN A 102 9.11 -9.79 -11.73
N GLN A 103 7.87 -9.37 -12.04
CA GLN A 103 7.23 -9.56 -13.35
C GLN A 103 7.87 -8.72 -14.47
N TRP A 104 8.55 -7.63 -14.13
CA TRP A 104 9.18 -6.69 -15.07
C TRP A 104 10.71 -6.74 -15.04
N ALA A 105 11.29 -7.63 -14.21
CA ALA A 105 12.73 -7.78 -14.04
C ALA A 105 13.48 -8.11 -15.35
N SER A 106 12.80 -8.69 -16.34
CA SER A 106 13.34 -9.03 -17.66
C SER A 106 13.24 -7.89 -18.70
N GLN A 107 12.62 -6.76 -18.34
CA GLN A 107 12.37 -5.63 -19.26
C GLN A 107 13.17 -4.39 -18.84
N GLN A 108 14.49 -4.50 -18.77
CA GLN A 108 15.34 -3.30 -18.74
C GLN A 108 15.32 -2.66 -20.14
N TRP A 109 14.42 -1.72 -20.37
CA TRP A 109 14.43 -0.86 -21.54
C TRP A 109 15.09 0.48 -21.19
N GLY A 110 16.27 0.77 -21.72
CA GLY A 110 16.87 2.12 -21.72
C GLY A 110 17.62 2.59 -20.46
N ASN A 111 18.11 3.83 -20.52
CA ASN A 111 18.91 4.49 -19.47
C ASN A 111 18.02 5.03 -18.34
N PHE A 112 17.64 4.19 -17.40
CA PHE A 112 16.96 4.61 -16.17
C PHE A 112 17.97 4.74 -15.03
N TYR A 113 17.72 5.70 -14.13
CA TYR A 113 18.53 5.91 -12.93
C TYR A 113 17.64 5.78 -11.70
N TYR A 114 18.20 5.22 -10.63
CA TYR A 114 17.51 5.11 -9.37
C TYR A 114 17.59 6.40 -8.56
N TYR A 115 16.44 6.79 -8.03
CA TYR A 115 16.25 7.92 -7.12
C TYR A 115 15.66 7.38 -5.82
N ARG A 116 15.92 8.06 -4.72
CA ARG A 116 15.34 7.74 -3.40
C ARG A 116 14.75 8.99 -2.80
N MET A 117 13.59 8.85 -2.17
CA MET A 117 13.10 9.87 -1.24
C MET A 117 14.00 9.85 0.00
N GLN A 118 15.03 10.68 -0.02
CA GLN A 118 16.10 10.62 0.97
C GLN A 118 15.59 10.99 2.36
N ASN A 119 14.74 12.01 2.41
CA ASN A 119 14.10 12.52 3.62
C ASN A 119 12.59 12.39 3.47
N ILE A 120 11.93 11.84 4.48
CA ILE A 120 10.48 11.96 4.65
C ILE A 120 10.25 13.06 5.69
N SER A 121 9.55 14.13 5.30
CA SER A 121 9.26 15.24 6.22
C SER A 121 7.99 15.01 7.01
N ASP A 122 6.97 14.41 6.39
CA ASP A 122 5.67 14.15 7.02
C ASP A 122 4.94 13.01 6.31
N ILE A 123 4.00 12.40 7.03
CA ILE A 123 3.15 11.32 6.52
C ILE A 123 1.71 11.58 6.92
N TYR A 124 0.84 11.69 5.92
CA TYR A 124 -0.60 11.86 6.11
C TYR A 124 -1.35 10.61 5.67
N PHE A 125 -1.97 9.92 6.61
CA PHE A 125 -2.67 8.66 6.41
C PHE A 125 -4.18 8.82 6.48
N ILE A 126 -4.87 8.17 5.56
CA ILE A 126 -6.32 8.02 5.53
C ILE A 126 -6.62 6.52 5.42
N GLY A 127 -7.24 5.95 6.46
CA GLY A 127 -7.54 4.52 6.53
C GLY A 127 -8.88 4.11 5.87
N GLY A 128 -9.56 5.04 5.21
CA GLY A 128 -10.92 4.87 4.69
C GLY A 128 -11.88 5.87 5.34
N PHE A 129 -13.12 5.46 5.57
CA PHE A 129 -14.09 6.32 6.28
C PHE A 129 -13.75 6.40 7.77
N GLY A 130 -13.58 7.62 8.30
CA GLY A 130 -13.46 7.89 9.74
C GLY A 130 -12.05 7.85 10.34
N THR A 131 -11.04 7.39 9.61
CA THR A 131 -9.66 7.33 10.10
C THR A 131 -8.76 8.28 9.31
N VAL A 132 -8.34 9.36 9.96
CA VAL A 132 -7.40 10.34 9.44
C VAL A 132 -6.32 10.58 10.50
N ALA A 133 -5.05 10.44 10.12
CA ALA A 133 -3.94 10.61 11.05
C ALA A 133 -2.71 11.19 10.37
N TRP A 134 -1.98 12.03 11.10
CA TRP A 134 -0.57 12.29 10.82
C TRP A 134 0.26 11.22 11.51
N VAL A 135 1.20 10.62 10.79
CA VAL A 135 2.06 9.54 11.28
C VAL A 135 3.43 10.11 11.59
N ASP A 136 3.94 9.78 12.78
CA ASP A 136 5.31 10.14 13.17
C ASP A 136 6.33 9.42 12.28
N VAL A 137 7.23 10.18 11.66
CA VAL A 137 8.21 9.65 10.70
C VAL A 137 9.19 8.69 11.37
N LYS A 138 9.64 8.97 12.60
CA LYS A 138 10.58 8.08 13.30
C LYS A 138 9.92 6.76 13.67
N GLN A 139 8.65 6.80 14.06
CA GLN A 139 7.87 5.59 14.27
C GLN A 139 7.75 4.82 12.96
N TYR A 140 7.43 5.49 11.85
CA TYR A 140 7.34 4.85 10.54
C TYR A 140 8.63 4.15 10.11
N GLU A 141 9.79 4.78 10.31
CA GLU A 141 11.10 4.23 9.93
C GLU A 141 11.56 3.06 10.81
N THR A 142 11.00 2.91 12.02
CA THR A 142 11.42 1.90 13.00
C THR A 142 10.49 0.70 13.10
N ILE A 143 9.25 0.82 12.63
CA ILE A 143 8.30 -0.30 12.60
C ILE A 143 8.59 -1.24 11.44
N GLN A 144 8.17 -2.50 11.61
CA GLN A 144 8.20 -3.49 10.54
C GLN A 144 6.80 -3.68 9.95
N PRO A 145 6.68 -3.92 8.63
CA PRO A 145 5.42 -4.32 8.02
C PRO A 145 4.81 -5.55 8.70
N ASP A 146 3.48 -5.62 8.68
CA ASP A 146 2.75 -6.77 9.21
C ASP A 146 3.00 -8.02 8.33
N LYS A 147 3.52 -9.10 8.93
CA LYS A 147 4.01 -10.26 8.17
C LYS A 147 2.93 -10.93 7.33
N ILE A 148 1.75 -11.19 7.89
CA ILE A 148 0.67 -11.84 7.12
C ILE A 148 0.16 -10.94 5.99
N ALA A 149 0.20 -9.62 6.19
CA ALA A 149 -0.17 -8.65 5.17
C ALA A 149 0.83 -8.56 4.00
N VAL A 150 2.09 -8.99 4.21
CA VAL A 150 3.18 -8.91 3.21
C VAL A 150 3.49 -10.26 2.57
N ASP A 151 3.74 -11.29 3.36
CA ASP A 151 4.25 -12.59 2.89
C ASP A 151 3.22 -13.37 2.07
N GLY A 152 1.94 -13.12 2.33
CA GLY A 152 0.82 -13.83 1.72
C GLY A 152 -0.04 -12.98 0.77
N GLY A 153 -0.07 -11.66 0.98
CA GLY A 153 -0.78 -10.67 0.18
C GLY A 153 -2.10 -11.14 -0.45
N GLU A 154 -2.18 -11.05 -1.78
CA GLU A 154 -3.35 -11.41 -2.58
C GLU A 154 -3.67 -12.91 -2.57
N GLN A 155 -2.65 -13.77 -2.53
CA GLN A 155 -2.85 -15.23 -2.51
C GLN A 155 -3.49 -15.70 -1.20
N SER A 156 -3.03 -15.16 -0.07
CA SER A 156 -3.63 -15.43 1.23
C SER A 156 -5.07 -14.92 1.29
N LEU A 157 -5.34 -13.70 0.81
CA LEU A 157 -6.71 -13.19 0.73
C LEU A 157 -7.61 -14.05 -0.16
N LYS A 158 -7.10 -14.56 -1.29
CA LYS A 158 -7.84 -15.46 -2.18
C LYS A 158 -8.20 -16.78 -1.50
N GLU A 159 -7.24 -17.40 -0.81
CA GLU A 159 -7.49 -18.63 -0.07
C GLU A 159 -8.45 -18.43 1.10
N LEU A 160 -8.30 -17.34 1.86
CA LEU A 160 -9.22 -17.01 2.94
C LEU A 160 -10.64 -16.77 2.41
N ASN A 161 -10.81 -16.02 1.32
CA ASN A 161 -12.11 -15.84 0.69
C ASN A 161 -12.73 -17.16 0.22
N ALA A 162 -11.94 -18.03 -0.42
CA ALA A 162 -12.42 -19.33 -0.89
C ALA A 162 -12.99 -20.20 0.25
N ILE A 163 -12.44 -20.09 1.46
CA ILE A 163 -12.86 -20.87 2.63
C ILE A 163 -13.96 -20.16 3.43
N PHE A 164 -13.84 -18.84 3.63
CA PHE A 164 -14.58 -18.10 4.65
C PHE A 164 -15.66 -17.16 4.11
N SER A 165 -15.73 -16.83 2.81
CA SER A 165 -16.75 -15.89 2.31
C SER A 165 -18.18 -16.34 2.62
N LYS A 166 -18.50 -17.63 2.39
CA LYS A 166 -19.84 -18.17 2.70
C LYS A 166 -20.11 -18.21 4.22
N PRO A 167 -19.23 -18.79 5.06
CA PRO A 167 -19.40 -18.74 6.51
C PRO A 167 -19.52 -17.33 7.09
N LEU A 168 -18.74 -16.37 6.56
CA LEU A 168 -18.81 -14.97 7.00
C LEU A 168 -20.12 -14.31 6.59
N ARG A 169 -20.63 -14.58 5.39
CA ARG A 169 -21.96 -14.11 4.99
C ARG A 169 -23.03 -14.62 5.95
N GLU A 170 -23.01 -15.91 6.27
CA GLU A 170 -23.96 -16.53 7.21
C GLU A 170 -23.83 -15.92 8.63
N PHE A 171 -22.60 -15.71 9.10
CA PHE A 171 -22.30 -15.04 10.36
C PHE A 171 -22.85 -13.61 10.42
N MET A 172 -22.67 -12.83 9.35
CA MET A 172 -23.10 -11.44 9.28
C MET A 172 -24.61 -11.29 9.03
N SER A 173 -25.24 -12.32 8.46
CA SER A 173 -26.70 -12.33 8.25
C SER A 173 -27.50 -12.41 9.56
N ALA A 174 -26.85 -12.62 10.71
CA ALA A 174 -27.52 -12.62 12.02
C ALA A 174 -28.14 -11.25 12.38
N GLU A 175 -27.62 -10.15 11.83
CA GLU A 175 -28.08 -8.78 12.12
C GLU A 175 -28.90 -8.15 10.97
N GLY A 176 -29.12 -8.88 9.87
CA GLY A 176 -29.88 -8.41 8.71
C GLY A 176 -29.52 -9.18 7.44
N GLU A 177 -30.30 -9.05 6.37
CA GLU A 177 -30.02 -9.76 5.12
C GLU A 177 -28.70 -9.26 4.50
N VAL A 178 -27.75 -10.17 4.27
CA VAL A 178 -26.45 -9.90 3.63
C VAL A 178 -26.37 -10.71 2.34
N ASP A 179 -26.18 -10.01 1.22
CA ASP A 179 -26.08 -10.65 -0.09
C ASP A 179 -24.71 -11.31 -0.30
N ASP A 180 -23.65 -10.62 0.13
CA ASP A 180 -22.26 -11.02 -0.10
C ASP A 180 -21.34 -10.51 1.02
N ALA A 181 -20.34 -11.32 1.36
CA ALA A 181 -19.29 -10.99 2.33
C ALA A 181 -17.94 -11.48 1.81
N ALA A 182 -16.99 -10.57 1.65
CA ALA A 182 -15.65 -10.87 1.15
C ALA A 182 -14.58 -10.19 2.00
N LEU A 183 -13.54 -10.94 2.36
CA LEU A 183 -12.36 -10.38 2.98
C LEU A 183 -11.63 -9.50 1.97
N ILE A 184 -11.28 -8.29 2.40
CA ILE A 184 -10.56 -7.31 1.59
C ILE A 184 -9.16 -7.02 2.13
N SER A 185 -8.91 -7.32 3.40
CA SER A 185 -7.62 -7.16 4.05
C SER A 185 -7.46 -8.15 5.21
N VAL A 186 -6.21 -8.48 5.55
CA VAL A 186 -5.83 -9.22 6.76
C VAL A 186 -4.53 -8.64 7.31
N ASP A 187 -4.46 -8.51 8.63
CA ASP A 187 -3.24 -8.21 9.38
C ASP A 187 -3.22 -9.06 10.66
N SER A 188 -2.16 -8.94 11.46
CA SER A 188 -1.97 -9.75 12.67
C SER A 188 -3.04 -9.59 13.76
N LYS A 189 -3.88 -8.56 13.67
CA LYS A 189 -4.95 -8.25 14.62
C LYS A 189 -6.33 -8.64 14.13
N GLY A 190 -6.53 -8.96 12.85
CA GLY A 190 -7.84 -9.28 12.32
C GLY A 190 -8.00 -9.09 10.83
N ILE A 191 -9.25 -9.09 10.38
CA ILE A 191 -9.62 -8.96 8.96
C ILE A 191 -10.59 -7.79 8.73
N ASP A 192 -10.49 -7.19 7.55
CA ASP A 192 -11.51 -6.30 7.02
C ASP A 192 -12.39 -7.05 6.03
N ILE A 193 -13.71 -6.89 6.16
CA ILE A 193 -14.71 -7.55 5.34
C ILE A 193 -15.56 -6.48 4.64
N ARG A 194 -15.70 -6.59 3.32
CA ARG A 194 -16.76 -5.90 2.60
C ARG A 194 -18.04 -6.72 2.71
N VAL A 195 -19.09 -6.06 3.18
CA VAL A 195 -20.45 -6.57 3.26
C VAL A 195 -21.31 -5.84 2.23
N ARG A 196 -22.07 -6.57 1.43
CA ARG A 196 -23.04 -6.01 0.48
C ARG A 196 -24.46 -6.29 0.95
N GLN A 197 -25.29 -5.24 0.97
CA GLN A 197 -26.72 -5.30 1.28
C GLN A 197 -27.49 -4.48 0.24
N GLY A 198 -28.12 -5.16 -0.70
CA GLY A 198 -28.70 -4.56 -1.90
C GLY A 198 -27.64 -3.80 -2.71
N ALA A 199 -27.84 -2.49 -2.84
CA ALA A 199 -26.93 -1.57 -3.53
C ALA A 199 -25.86 -0.94 -2.62
N GLN A 200 -25.94 -1.17 -1.30
CA GLN A 200 -25.01 -0.58 -0.33
C GLN A 200 -23.84 -1.53 -0.03
N PHE A 201 -22.69 -0.92 0.23
CA PHE A 201 -21.46 -1.60 0.64
C PHE A 201 -20.93 -0.98 1.92
N ASN A 202 -20.72 -1.81 2.93
CA ASN A 202 -20.10 -1.41 4.18
C ASN A 202 -18.83 -2.22 4.41
N ILE A 203 -17.86 -1.61 5.11
CA ILE A 203 -16.64 -2.30 5.54
C ILE A 203 -16.77 -2.53 7.04
N GLN A 204 -16.55 -3.78 7.47
CA GLN A 204 -16.54 -4.16 8.88
C GLN A 204 -15.21 -4.80 9.23
N ARG A 205 -14.68 -4.45 10.41
CA ARG A 205 -13.45 -5.01 10.96
C ARG A 205 -13.80 -6.11 11.97
N LEU A 206 -13.28 -7.31 11.79
CA LEU A 206 -13.33 -8.38 12.80
C LEU A 206 -11.95 -8.61 13.38
N ALA A 207 -11.82 -8.39 14.69
CA ALA A 207 -10.58 -8.64 15.41
C ALA A 207 -10.40 -10.14 15.68
N PHE A 208 -9.15 -10.62 15.61
CA PHE A 208 -8.81 -11.96 16.05
C PHE A 208 -8.85 -12.05 17.58
N ASP A 209 -9.65 -12.97 18.11
CA ASP A 209 -9.67 -13.30 19.54
C ASP A 209 -8.63 -14.40 19.84
N VAL A 210 -7.35 -14.05 19.75
CA VAL A 210 -6.23 -14.95 20.09
C VAL A 210 -5.16 -14.19 20.88
N PRO A 211 -4.43 -14.84 21.82
CA PRO A 211 -3.44 -14.16 22.66
C PRO A 211 -2.09 -13.91 21.97
N TYR A 212 -1.94 -14.33 20.70
CA TYR A 212 -0.71 -14.22 19.93
C TYR A 212 -0.93 -13.39 18.66
N LYS A 213 0.14 -12.84 18.09
CA LYS A 213 0.08 -12.18 16.78
C LYS A 213 -0.11 -13.23 15.69
N VAL A 214 -1.10 -13.04 14.84
CA VAL A 214 -1.30 -13.90 13.67
C VAL A 214 -0.32 -13.48 12.59
N GLU A 215 0.67 -14.32 12.27
CA GLU A 215 1.71 -14.00 11.30
C GLU A 215 1.63 -14.89 10.06
N THR A 216 0.88 -15.99 10.11
CA THR A 216 0.77 -16.96 9.00
C THR A 216 -0.67 -17.20 8.55
N LEU A 217 -0.83 -17.63 7.30
CA LEU A 217 -2.14 -18.00 6.74
C LEU A 217 -2.85 -19.09 7.57
N GLU A 218 -2.12 -20.09 8.05
CA GLU A 218 -2.69 -21.17 8.87
C GLU A 218 -3.17 -20.67 10.23
N GLU A 219 -2.46 -19.72 10.84
CA GLU A 219 -2.92 -19.04 12.07
C GLU A 219 -4.19 -18.23 11.82
N ALA A 220 -4.26 -17.50 10.70
CA ALA A 220 -5.47 -16.75 10.34
C ALA A 220 -6.66 -17.67 10.11
N LYS A 221 -6.47 -18.80 9.41
CA LYS A 221 -7.52 -19.83 9.23
C LYS A 221 -8.03 -20.33 10.60
N ARG A 222 -7.13 -20.66 11.53
CA ARG A 222 -7.50 -21.10 12.89
C ARG A 222 -8.27 -20.01 13.66
N ALA A 223 -7.80 -18.77 13.61
CA ALA A 223 -8.44 -17.64 14.28
C ALA A 223 -9.85 -17.38 13.74
N LEU A 224 -10.03 -17.40 12.42
CA LEU A 224 -11.34 -17.21 11.78
C LEU A 224 -12.32 -18.35 12.09
N HIS A 225 -11.86 -19.60 12.08
CA HIS A 225 -12.70 -20.71 12.51
C HIS A 225 -13.16 -20.55 13.96
N LYS A 226 -12.32 -20.02 14.86
CA LYS A 226 -12.72 -19.74 16.24
C LYS A 226 -13.84 -18.69 16.28
N ILE A 227 -13.69 -17.57 15.56
CA ILE A 227 -14.70 -16.49 15.51
C ILE A 227 -16.05 -17.04 15.05
N ILE A 228 -16.07 -17.76 13.92
CA ILE A 228 -17.32 -18.27 13.33
C ILE A 228 -17.98 -19.32 14.24
N LYS A 229 -17.20 -20.19 14.90
CA LYS A 229 -17.73 -21.22 15.80
C LYS A 229 -18.31 -20.65 17.10
N THR A 230 -17.71 -19.60 17.65
CA THR A 230 -18.15 -19.02 18.92
C THR A 230 -19.54 -18.39 18.82
N SER A 231 -19.94 -17.86 17.66
CA SER A 231 -21.28 -17.29 17.44
C SER A 231 -22.35 -18.29 17.01
N SER A 232 -22.01 -19.55 16.75
CA SER A 232 -22.99 -20.62 16.48
C SER A 232 -23.51 -21.31 17.76
N LYS A 233 -23.21 -20.75 18.94
CA LYS A 233 -23.73 -21.18 20.25
C LYS A 233 -24.60 -20.08 20.83
#